data_AF-A0A7V4YYR8-F1
#
_entry.id   AF-A0A7V4YYR8-F1
#
_cell.length_a   1.000
_cell.length_b   1.000
_cell.length_c   1.000
_cell.angle_alpha   90.00
_cell.angle_beta   90.00
_cell.angle_gamma   90.00
#
_symmetry.space_group_name_H-M   'P 1'
#
loop_
_entity.id
_entity.type
_entity.pdbx_description
1 polymer ?
#
loop_
_entity_poly.entity_id
_entity_poly.type
_entity_poly.pdbx_seq_one_letter_code
_entity_poly.pdbx_strand_id
1 'polypeptide(L)'
;MRAKIFTALLCVAAHTAATACPVCEKQQPKLLRGITHGAGTESEWDWIIVGTALAITLYTLYRSVKLLLLPGESEQSHIKQSIL
;
A
#
# COMPACT_ATOMS: atom_id res chain seq x y z
N MET A 1 -12.85 -24.39 -16.82
CA MET A 1 -12.86 -23.25 -17.76
C MET A 1 -13.80 -22.14 -17.34
N ARG A 2 -15.06 -22.44 -16.96
CA ARG A 2 -16.03 -21.44 -16.47
C ARG A 2 -15.50 -20.59 -15.31
N ALA A 3 -14.94 -21.20 -14.28
CA ALA A 3 -14.34 -20.48 -13.14
C ALA A 3 -13.23 -19.50 -13.56
N LYS A 4 -12.34 -19.89 -14.49
CA LYS A 4 -11.28 -19.01 -15.01
C LYS A 4 -11.83 -17.80 -15.77
N ILE A 5 -12.93 -18.00 -16.51
CA ILE A 5 -13.62 -16.93 -17.24
C ILE A 5 -14.30 -15.96 -16.25
N PHE A 6 -14.96 -16.48 -15.21
CA PHE A 6 -15.54 -15.65 -14.14
C PHE A 6 -14.47 -14.87 -13.37
N THR A 7 -13.35 -15.50 -13.04
CA THR A 7 -12.22 -14.81 -12.40
C THR A 7 -11.65 -13.72 -13.30
N ALA A 8 -11.45 -13.99 -14.59
CA ALA A 8 -10.97 -12.98 -15.53
C ALA A 8 -11.94 -11.79 -15.67
N LEU A 9 -13.25 -12.05 -15.77
CA LEU A 9 -14.29 -11.02 -15.80
C LEU A 9 -14.31 -10.18 -14.51
N LEU A 10 -14.16 -10.81 -13.35
CA LEU A 10 -14.06 -10.11 -12.07
C LEU A 10 -12.82 -9.21 -12.00
N CYS A 11 -11.67 -9.68 -12.47
CA CYS A 11 -10.44 -8.89 -12.52
C CYS A 11 -10.58 -7.67 -13.44
N VAL A 12 -11.20 -7.83 -14.61
CA VAL A 12 -11.45 -6.71 -15.54
C VAL A 12 -12.40 -5.68 -14.93
N ALA A 13 -13.51 -6.12 -14.33
CA ALA A 13 -14.46 -5.23 -13.68
C ALA A 13 -13.81 -4.46 -12.51
N ALA A 14 -13.01 -5.15 -11.69
CA ALA A 14 -12.26 -4.53 -10.61
C ALA A 14 -11.26 -3.48 -11.12
N HIS A 15 -10.62 -3.72 -12.27
CA HIS A 15 -9.69 -2.77 -12.86
C HIS A 15 -10.40 -1.48 -13.31
N THR A 16 -11.56 -1.60 -13.95
CA THR A 16 -12.35 -0.42 -14.36
C THR A 16 -12.89 0.39 -13.18
N ALA A 17 -13.13 -0.26 -12.04
CA ALA A 17 -13.52 0.42 -10.81
C ALA A 17 -12.34 1.13 -10.10
N ALA A 18 -11.11 0.70 -10.37
CA ALA A 18 -9.90 1.26 -9.76
C ALA A 18 -9.32 2.46 -10.52
N THR A 19 -9.66 2.64 -11.80
CA THR A 19 -9.18 3.76 -12.61
C THR A 19 -10.00 5.02 -12.38
N ALA A 20 -9.34 6.11 -12.01
CA ALA A 20 -10.00 7.41 -11.85
C ALA A 20 -10.51 7.95 -13.21
N CYS A 21 -11.69 8.58 -13.22
CA CYS A 21 -12.14 9.33 -14.40
C CYS A 21 -11.34 10.64 -14.54
N PRO A 22 -11.35 11.30 -15.72
CA PRO A 22 -10.55 12.51 -15.96
C PRO A 22 -10.84 13.67 -14.98
N VAL A 23 -12.06 13.71 -14.43
CA VAL A 23 -12.44 14.70 -13.41
C VAL A 23 -11.77 14.38 -12.08
N CYS A 24 -11.88 13.14 -11.61
CA CYS A 24 -11.25 12.69 -10.38
C CYS A 24 -9.72 12.81 -10.44
N GLU A 25 -9.11 12.51 -11.58
CA GLU A 25 -7.66 12.64 -11.78
C GLU A 25 -7.17 14.10 -11.68
N LYS A 26 -7.97 15.07 -12.13
CA LYS A 26 -7.63 16.50 -11.98
C LYS A 26 -7.72 16.98 -10.52
N GLN A 27 -8.60 16.38 -9.72
CA GLN A 27 -8.76 16.70 -8.30
C GLN A 27 -7.68 16.05 -7.42
N GLN A 28 -6.98 15.04 -7.93
CA GLN A 28 -5.83 14.46 -7.25
C GLN A 28 -4.71 15.49 -7.08
N PRO A 29 -3.92 15.38 -6.00
CA PRO A 29 -2.82 16.28 -5.73
C PRO A 29 -1.77 16.20 -6.84
N LYS A 30 -1.27 17.37 -7.28
CA LYS A 30 -0.45 17.52 -8.50
C LYS A 30 0.70 16.52 -8.60
N LEU A 31 1.37 16.24 -7.49
CA LEU A 31 2.52 15.34 -7.43
C LEU A 31 2.15 13.86 -7.59
N LEU A 32 0.94 13.46 -7.20
CA LEU A 32 0.51 12.05 -7.12
C LEU A 32 -0.68 11.75 -8.05
N ARG A 33 -0.92 12.59 -9.06
CA ARG A 33 -1.95 12.35 -10.09
C ARG A 33 -1.68 11.04 -10.81
N GLY A 34 -2.72 10.25 -11.00
CA GLY A 34 -2.68 8.90 -11.56
C GLY A 34 -2.25 7.81 -10.57
N ILE A 35 -1.80 8.16 -9.37
CA ILE A 35 -1.32 7.21 -8.35
C ILE A 35 -2.30 7.15 -7.16
N THR A 36 -2.69 8.30 -6.63
CA THR A 36 -3.60 8.37 -5.48
C THR A 36 -5.05 8.40 -5.92
N HIS A 37 -5.94 7.70 -5.23
CA HIS A 37 -7.38 7.90 -5.37
C HIS A 37 -7.86 9.14 -4.58
N GLY A 38 -8.92 9.78 -5.06
CA GLY A 38 -9.58 10.88 -4.34
C GLY A 38 -8.90 12.25 -4.46
N ALA A 39 -9.53 13.26 -3.86
CA ALA A 39 -8.93 14.58 -3.74
C ALA A 39 -7.74 14.55 -2.76
N GLY A 40 -6.80 15.47 -2.95
CA GLY A 40 -5.71 15.71 -1.99
C GLY A 40 -6.24 16.26 -0.67
N THR A 41 -5.33 16.62 0.23
CA THR A 41 -5.70 17.27 1.48
C THR A 41 -6.33 18.64 1.23
N GLU A 42 -7.19 19.09 2.13
CA GLU A 42 -7.83 20.41 2.02
C GLU A 42 -6.88 21.53 2.47
N SER A 43 -6.02 21.26 3.47
CA SER A 43 -5.03 22.21 3.98
C SER A 43 -3.60 21.79 3.65
N GLU A 44 -2.72 22.78 3.46
CA GLU A 44 -1.28 22.56 3.29
C GLU A 44 -0.64 21.95 4.55
N TRP A 45 -1.20 22.21 5.73
CA TRP A 45 -0.72 21.64 7.00
C TRP A 45 -0.97 20.13 7.10
N ASP A 46 -2.03 19.64 6.45
CA ASP A 46 -2.36 18.21 6.47
C ASP A 46 -1.28 17.38 5.76
N TRP A 47 -0.53 17.97 4.82
CA TRP A 47 0.60 17.31 4.17
C TRP A 47 1.73 16.95 5.14
N ILE A 48 1.88 17.69 6.24
CA ILE A 48 2.85 17.35 7.29
C ILE A 48 2.42 16.07 8.01
N ILE A 49 1.13 15.93 8.29
CA ILE A 49 0.56 14.72 8.91
C ILE A 49 0.74 13.53 7.97
N VAL A 50 0.38 13.68 6.70
CA VAL A 50 0.55 12.65 5.67
C VAL A 50 2.02 12.23 5.54
N GLY A 51 2.94 13.20 5.46
CA GLY A 51 4.37 12.94 5.37
C GLY A 51 4.92 12.22 6.61
N THR A 52 4.48 12.62 7.81
CA THR A 52 4.87 11.97 9.06
C THR A 52 4.37 10.54 9.14
N ALA A 53 3.10 10.31 8.78
CA ALA A 53 2.51 8.98 8.74
C ALA A 53 3.22 8.07 7.73
N LEU A 54 3.58 8.60 6.55
CA LEU A 54 4.36 7.88 5.55
C LEU A 54 5.74 7.49 6.10
N ALA A 55 6.45 8.42 6.74
CA ALA A 55 7.77 8.16 7.31
C ALA A 55 7.74 7.07 8.38
N ILE A 56 6.77 7.14 9.31
CA ILE A 56 6.56 6.11 10.33
C ILE A 56 6.26 4.76 9.69
N THR A 57 5.37 4.73 8.69
CA THR A 57 4.97 3.49 8.00
C THR A 57 6.13 2.84 7.26
N LEU A 58 6.96 3.63 6.56
CA LEU A 58 8.15 3.10 5.88
C LEU A 58 9.17 2.56 6.89
N TYR A 59 9.35 3.24 8.02
CA TYR A 59 10.22 2.76 9.09
C TYR A 59 9.72 1.46 9.71
N THR A 60 8.43 1.35 10.02
CA THR A 60 7.85 0.13 10.58
C THR A 60 7.86 -1.01 9.58
N LEU A 61 7.62 -0.75 8.29
CA LEU A 61 7.75 -1.74 7.23
C LEU A 61 9.19 -2.24 7.11
N TYR A 62 10.17 -1.34 7.08
CA TYR A 62 11.59 -1.69 7.07
C TYR A 62 11.96 -2.59 8.25
N ARG A 63 11.54 -2.23 9.47
CA ARG A 63 11.80 -3.03 10.67
C ARG A 63 11.10 -4.38 10.62
N SER A 64 9.87 -4.43 10.14
CA SER A 64 9.11 -5.67 9.97
C SER A 64 9.82 -6.62 9.00
N VAL A 65 10.22 -6.12 7.82
CA VAL A 65 10.97 -6.92 6.84
C VAL A 65 12.32 -7.37 7.40
N LYS A 66 13.07 -6.46 8.04
CA LYS A 66 14.35 -6.79 8.68
C LYS A 66 14.21 -7.91 9.70
N LEU A 67 13.19 -7.84 10.57
CA LEU A 67 12.95 -8.84 11.61
C LEU A 67 12.50 -10.20 11.07
N LEU A 68 11.88 -10.22 9.89
CA LEU A 68 11.47 -11.46 9.21
C LEU A 68 12.65 -12.11 8.47
N LEU A 69 13.49 -11.32 7.79
CA LEU A 69 14.61 -11.84 6.99
C LEU A 69 15.86 -12.13 7.84
N LEU A 70 16.14 -11.30 8.83
CA LEU A 70 17.32 -11.40 9.68
C LEU A 70 16.91 -11.25 11.15
N PRO A 71 16.36 -12.31 11.76
CA PRO A 71 16.01 -12.30 13.17
C PRO A 71 17.27 -12.03 14.00
N GLY A 72 17.18 -11.06 14.90
CA GLY A 72 18.26 -10.71 15.84
C GLY A 72 18.22 -11.55 17.12
N GLU A 73 17.25 -12.46 17.24
CA GLU A 73 17.10 -13.36 18.36
C GLU A 73 18.10 -14.52 18.24
N SER A 74 18.88 -14.78 19.30
CA SER A 74 19.85 -15.89 19.38
C SER A 74 19.31 -17.14 20.08
N GLU A 75 18.12 -17.06 20.67
CA GLU A 75 17.51 -18.14 21.45
C GLU A 75 16.93 -19.23 20.54
N GLN A 76 17.45 -20.45 20.68
CA GLN A 76 17.08 -21.64 19.90
C GLN A 76 15.62 -22.06 20.03
N SER A 77 14.96 -21.68 21.13
CA SER A 77 13.55 -21.98 21.39
C SER A 77 12.58 -20.97 20.77
N HIS A 78 13.09 -19.95 20.07
CA HIS A 78 12.24 -18.90 19.50
C HIS A 78 11.47 -19.41 18.28
N ILE A 79 10.16 -19.15 18.22
CA ILE A 79 9.26 -19.64 17.15
C ILE A 79 9.75 -19.27 15.73
N LYS A 80 10.42 -18.12 15.58
CA LYS A 80 11.03 -17.71 14.29
C LYS A 80 12.21 -18.58 13.85
N GLN A 81 13.00 -19.14 14.77
CA GLN A 81 14.09 -20.07 14.46
C GLN A 81 13.62 -21.53 14.24
N SER A 82 12.34 -21.81 14.53
CA SER A 82 11.73 -23.13 14.28
C SER A 82 11.12 -23.25 12.89
N ILE A 83 10.90 -22.13 12.18
CA ILE A 83 10.18 -22.09 10.90
C ILE A 83 11.08 -21.62 9.76
N LEU A 84 11.98 -20.65 10.02
CA LEU A 84 13.02 -20.18 9.10
C LEU A 84 14.29 -21.01 9.29
#